data_AF-A0A7Y4RGC2-F1
#
_entry.id   AF-A0A7Y4RGC2-F1
#
_cell.length_a   1.000
_cell.length_b   1.000
_cell.length_c   1.000
_cell.angle_alpha   90.00
_cell.angle_beta   90.00
_cell.angle_gamma   90.00
#
_symmetry.space_group_name_H-M   'P 1'
#
loop_
_entity.id
_entity.type
_entity.pdbx_description
1 polymer ?
#
loop_
_entity_poly.entity_id
_entity_poly.type
_entity_poly.pdbx_seq_one_letter_code
_entity_poly.pdbx_strand_id
1 'polypeptide(L)'
;MNDRKRRIYGFMIGLLFGLPYSLVSEFINTWMLPGIPLFELPLGRVTTVVLTTLLMGVLGLIVAWDEESFWGLLGGSLFIVMLSSLQAYLNSGLSEGVTSFFLFLFTFMPRLIIYLPLAFLFRWVLGNFDRFTSASRGRMGSPLLALTALLVLAVLGGRFSILAPEAHEALRDGNALVLEGMSAVENGSDLPEPLIVVDGFSTHAKGPYTLEWSSDVDSLPVTRPLPQFGVTESLIIFRFENEYQFGCAYTPPSHIPKCINITRVR
;
A
#
# COMPACT_ATOMS: atom_id res chain seq x y z
N MET A 1 18.74 -28.28 15.55
CA MET A 1 17.28 -28.51 15.58
C MET A 1 16.90 -29.40 14.41
N ASN A 2 15.87 -30.26 14.50
CA ASN A 2 15.40 -31.05 13.34
C ASN A 2 14.95 -30.10 12.21
N ASP A 3 15.37 -30.35 10.96
CA ASP A 3 15.03 -29.55 9.77
C ASP A 3 13.54 -29.25 9.66
N ARG A 4 12.68 -30.23 9.98
CA ARG A 4 11.23 -30.04 9.96
C ARG A 4 10.79 -28.96 10.94
N LYS A 5 11.35 -28.93 12.15
CA LYS A 5 11.04 -27.90 13.16
C LYS A 5 11.53 -26.52 12.70
N ARG A 6 12.70 -26.45 12.05
CA ARG A 6 13.27 -25.20 11.51
C ARG A 6 12.36 -24.55 10.49
N ARG A 7 11.89 -25.34 9.54
CA ARG A 7 10.97 -24.90 8.49
C ARG A 7 9.63 -24.43 9.06
N ILE A 8 9.07 -25.17 10.03
CA ILE A 8 7.82 -24.77 10.70
C ILE A 8 8.00 -23.47 11.47
N TYR A 9 9.07 -23.31 12.24
CA TYR A 9 9.32 -22.05 12.95
C TYR A 9 9.58 -20.89 12.00
N GLY A 10 10.28 -21.12 10.88
CA GLY A 10 10.47 -20.11 9.83
C GLY A 10 9.13 -19.62 9.29
N PHE A 11 8.26 -20.55 8.93
CA PHE A 11 6.90 -20.23 8.48
C PHE A 11 6.12 -19.44 9.53
N MET A 12 6.11 -19.89 10.79
CA MET A 12 5.40 -19.21 11.88
C MET A 12 5.94 -17.80 12.18
N ILE A 13 7.26 -17.60 12.14
CA ILE A 13 7.90 -16.29 12.29
C ILE A 13 7.50 -15.38 11.13
N GLY A 14 7.43 -15.92 9.91
CA GLY A 14 6.94 -15.18 8.75
C GLY A 14 5.48 -14.76 8.87
N LEU A 15 4.60 -15.66 9.31
CA LEU A 15 3.20 -15.30 9.60
C LEU A 15 3.09 -14.22 10.68
N LEU A 16 3.88 -14.37 11.75
CA LEU A 16 3.90 -13.43 12.87
C LEU A 16 4.41 -12.04 12.48
N PHE A 17 5.32 -11.94 11.50
CA PHE A 17 5.74 -10.67 10.92
C PHE A 17 4.71 -10.12 9.93
N GLY A 18 4.20 -10.96 9.03
CA GLY A 18 3.30 -10.54 7.95
C GLY A 18 1.95 -10.03 8.44
N LEU A 19 1.40 -10.65 9.50
CA LEU A 19 0.09 -10.26 10.04
C LEU A 19 0.05 -8.81 10.56
N PRO A 20 0.90 -8.41 11.53
CA PRO A 20 0.89 -7.02 12.00
C PRO A 20 1.31 -6.04 10.90
N TYR A 21 2.26 -6.40 10.04
CA TYR A 21 2.65 -5.55 8.89
C TYR A 21 1.44 -5.24 8.00
N SER A 22 0.71 -6.29 7.56
CA SER A 22 -0.41 -6.15 6.64
C SER A 22 -1.63 -5.51 7.28
N LEU A 23 -1.91 -5.79 8.55
CA LEU A 23 -2.97 -5.09 9.28
C LEU A 23 -2.69 -3.59 9.35
N VAL A 24 -1.44 -3.20 9.62
CA VAL A 24 -1.09 -1.78 9.64
C VAL A 24 -1.14 -1.20 8.24
N SER A 25 -0.56 -1.84 7.22
CA SER A 25 -0.52 -1.28 5.86
C SER A 25 -1.90 -1.05 5.26
N GLU A 26 -2.84 -2.00 5.47
CA GLU A 26 -4.17 -1.95 4.86
C GLU A 26 -5.16 -1.08 5.65
N PHE A 27 -5.04 -1.00 6.99
CA PHE A 27 -6.03 -0.30 7.82
C PHE A 27 -5.60 1.09 8.29
N ILE A 28 -4.31 1.44 8.24
CA ILE A 28 -3.84 2.70 8.81
C ILE A 28 -4.51 3.94 8.20
N ASN A 29 -4.69 3.97 6.88
CA ASN A 29 -5.33 5.10 6.20
C ASN A 29 -6.83 5.20 6.53
N THR A 30 -7.49 4.06 6.78
CA THR A 30 -8.91 4.07 7.18
C THR A 30 -9.11 4.53 8.61
N TRP A 31 -8.16 4.23 9.49
CA TRP A 31 -8.17 4.76 10.85
C TRP A 31 -7.84 6.26 10.88
N MET A 32 -6.99 6.74 9.97
CA MET A 32 -6.64 8.17 9.86
C MET A 32 -7.72 9.01 9.14
N LEU A 33 -8.53 8.38 8.29
CA LEU A 33 -9.61 9.00 7.52
C LEU A 33 -10.97 8.33 7.82
N PRO A 34 -11.48 8.45 9.06
CA PRO A 34 -12.75 7.83 9.43
C PRO A 34 -13.90 8.45 8.61
N GLY A 35 -14.75 7.58 8.06
CA GLY A 35 -15.95 7.99 7.30
C GLY A 35 -15.71 8.32 5.82
N ILE A 36 -14.47 8.29 5.34
CA ILE A 36 -14.16 8.48 3.92
C ILE A 36 -14.12 7.10 3.23
N PRO A 37 -14.94 6.84 2.20
CA PRO A 37 -14.94 5.55 1.52
C PRO A 37 -13.73 5.46 0.59
N LEU A 38 -12.60 4.97 1.10
CA LEU A 38 -11.40 4.77 0.29
C LEU A 38 -11.57 3.57 -0.66
N PHE A 39 -11.12 3.73 -1.91
CA PHE A 39 -11.11 2.67 -2.90
C PHE A 39 -10.31 1.47 -2.41
N GLU A 40 -10.85 0.27 -2.63
CA GLU A 40 -10.21 -0.99 -2.31
C GLU A 40 -9.80 -1.71 -3.60
N LEU A 41 -8.64 -2.37 -3.55
CA LEU A 41 -8.26 -3.32 -4.60
C LEU A 41 -9.35 -4.39 -4.76
N PRO A 42 -9.51 -4.98 -5.96
CA PRO A 42 -10.62 -5.91 -6.25
C PRO A 42 -10.64 -7.16 -5.37
N LEU A 43 -9.51 -7.54 -4.77
CA LEU A 43 -9.43 -8.67 -3.85
C LEU A 43 -10.02 -8.34 -2.45
N GLY A 44 -10.25 -7.06 -2.15
CA GLY A 44 -10.69 -6.58 -0.84
C GLY A 44 -9.58 -6.61 0.21
N ARG A 45 -9.68 -5.76 1.23
CA ARG A 45 -8.62 -5.60 2.26
C ARG A 45 -8.32 -6.87 3.05
N VAL A 46 -9.35 -7.61 3.45
CA VAL A 46 -9.17 -8.84 4.24
C VAL A 46 -8.40 -9.89 3.47
N THR A 47 -8.70 -10.07 2.19
CA THR A 47 -7.97 -11.01 1.32
C THR A 47 -6.53 -10.57 1.14
N THR A 48 -6.27 -9.27 0.96
CA THR A 48 -4.91 -8.72 0.88
C THR A 48 -4.12 -9.00 2.16
N VAL A 49 -4.72 -8.84 3.35
CA VAL A 49 -4.10 -9.19 4.64
C VAL A 49 -3.75 -10.67 4.71
N VAL A 50 -4.69 -11.55 4.35
CA VAL A 50 -4.45 -13.00 4.37
C VAL A 50 -3.33 -13.38 3.40
N LEU A 51 -3.37 -12.87 2.17
CA LEU A 51 -2.40 -13.20 1.14
C LEU A 51 -0.99 -12.71 1.50
N THR A 52 -0.86 -11.45 1.92
CA THR A 52 0.42 -10.88 2.35
C THR A 52 0.99 -11.61 3.56
N THR A 53 0.15 -11.95 4.54
CA THR A 53 0.55 -12.75 5.70
C THR A 53 1.08 -14.12 5.27
N LEU A 54 0.36 -14.82 4.38
CA LEU A 54 0.80 -16.12 3.86
C LEU A 54 2.11 -16.02 3.07
N LEU A 55 2.27 -15.01 2.21
CA LEU A 55 3.49 -14.77 1.46
C LEU A 55 4.68 -14.51 2.39
N MET A 56 4.49 -13.79 3.49
CA MET A 56 5.52 -13.61 4.51
C MET A 56 5.83 -14.91 5.27
N GLY A 57 4.82 -15.77 5.49
CA GLY A 57 5.03 -17.13 5.96
C GLY A 57 5.93 -17.95 5.01
N VAL A 58 5.64 -17.91 3.71
CA VAL A 58 6.46 -18.58 2.68
C VAL A 58 7.89 -18.02 2.64
N LEU A 59 8.04 -16.70 2.77
CA LEU A 59 9.35 -16.07 2.91
C LEU A 59 10.12 -16.63 4.11
N GLY A 60 9.49 -16.68 5.28
CA GLY A 60 10.11 -17.23 6.49
C GLY A 60 10.50 -18.70 6.33
N LEU A 61 9.70 -19.48 5.59
CA LEU A 61 10.01 -20.86 5.22
C LEU A 61 11.24 -20.94 4.30
N ILE A 62 11.36 -20.08 3.29
CA ILE A 62 12.50 -20.02 2.37
C ILE A 62 13.79 -19.66 3.12
N VAL A 63 13.74 -18.65 3.99
CA VAL A 63 14.89 -18.21 4.80
C VAL A 63 15.36 -19.32 5.75
N ALA A 64 14.42 -20.13 6.26
CA ALA A 64 14.68 -21.27 7.13
C ALA A 64 15.04 -22.56 6.38
N TRP A 65 14.97 -22.58 5.05
CA TRP A 65 15.05 -23.81 4.27
C TRP A 65 16.43 -24.47 4.39
N ASP A 66 17.48 -23.66 4.18
CA ASP A 66 18.86 -24.12 4.18
C ASP A 66 19.58 -23.91 5.52
N GLU A 67 20.44 -24.88 5.85
CA GLU A 67 21.38 -24.81 6.98
C GLU A 67 22.45 -23.76 6.72
N GLU A 68 22.87 -23.58 5.47
CA GLU A 68 23.80 -22.53 5.12
C GLU A 68 23.13 -21.16 5.18
N SER A 69 23.79 -20.21 5.84
CA SER A 69 23.23 -18.87 6.01
C SER A 69 23.12 -18.12 4.69
N PHE A 70 23.97 -18.41 3.72
CA PHE A 70 24.02 -17.63 2.50
C PHE A 70 22.80 -17.86 1.60
N TRP A 71 22.46 -19.12 1.29
CA TRP A 71 21.38 -19.45 0.37
C TRP A 71 19.99 -19.12 0.89
N GLY A 72 19.75 -19.28 2.20
CA GLY A 72 18.48 -18.85 2.81
C GLY A 72 18.27 -17.33 2.72
N LEU A 73 19.34 -16.56 2.91
CA LEU A 73 19.29 -15.09 2.79
C LEU A 73 19.08 -14.64 1.35
N LEU A 74 19.87 -15.20 0.43
CA LEU A 74 19.76 -14.88 -0.99
C LEU A 74 18.39 -15.28 -1.54
N GLY A 75 17.93 -16.50 -1.25
CA GLY A 75 16.63 -17.00 -1.69
C GLY A 75 15.46 -16.19 -1.12
N GLY A 76 15.51 -15.82 0.16
CA GLY A 76 14.51 -14.97 0.78
C GLY A 76 14.46 -13.57 0.16
N SER A 77 15.62 -12.93 -0.02
CA SER A 77 15.68 -11.60 -0.64
C SER A 77 15.20 -11.62 -2.10
N LEU A 78 15.62 -12.60 -2.90
CA LEU A 78 15.14 -12.78 -4.28
C LEU A 78 13.62 -12.95 -4.34
N PHE A 79 13.05 -13.74 -3.42
CA PHE A 79 11.61 -13.96 -3.35
C PHE A 79 10.84 -12.65 -3.10
N ILE A 80 11.26 -11.84 -2.12
CA ILE A 80 10.60 -10.55 -1.84
C ILE A 80 10.75 -9.59 -3.01
N VAL A 81 11.96 -9.51 -3.61
CA VAL A 81 12.18 -8.64 -4.76
C VAL A 81 11.23 -9.03 -5.89
N MET A 82 11.11 -10.32 -6.21
CA MET A 82 10.19 -10.78 -7.25
C MET A 82 8.73 -10.44 -6.95
N LEU A 83 8.27 -10.62 -5.71
CA LEU A 83 6.91 -10.24 -5.31
C LEU A 83 6.67 -8.73 -5.44
N SER A 84 7.59 -7.91 -4.93
CA SER A 84 7.49 -6.44 -5.00
C SER A 84 7.51 -5.92 -6.44
N SER A 85 8.28 -6.58 -7.30
CA SER A 85 8.37 -6.26 -8.72
C SER A 85 7.12 -6.68 -9.49
N LEU A 86 6.57 -7.86 -9.18
CA LEU A 86 5.29 -8.29 -9.75
C LEU A 86 4.17 -7.34 -9.36
N GLN A 87 4.11 -6.92 -8.09
CA GLN A 87 3.13 -5.95 -7.63
C GLN A 87 3.29 -4.59 -8.34
N ALA A 88 4.52 -4.09 -8.49
CA ALA A 88 4.77 -2.86 -9.24
C ALA A 88 4.33 -2.97 -10.71
N TYR A 89 4.59 -4.10 -11.36
CA TYR A 89 4.16 -4.37 -12.74
C TYR A 89 2.63 -4.43 -12.88
N LEU A 90 1.93 -5.05 -11.92
CA LEU A 90 0.47 -5.09 -11.92
C LEU A 90 -0.13 -3.70 -11.73
N ASN A 91 0.55 -2.81 -10.99
CA ASN A 91 0.09 -1.45 -10.73
C ASN A 91 0.36 -0.47 -11.89
N SER A 92 1.41 -0.68 -12.69
CA SER A 92 1.80 0.23 -13.78
C SER A 92 0.95 0.11 -15.05
N GLY A 93 0.10 -0.92 -15.16
CA GLY A 93 -0.74 -1.13 -16.34
C GLY A 93 0.03 -1.67 -17.57
N LEU A 94 -0.70 -2.29 -18.49
CA LEU A 94 -0.15 -3.02 -19.64
C LEU A 94 0.46 -2.12 -20.74
N SER A 95 0.14 -0.83 -20.77
CA SER A 95 0.57 0.10 -21.83
C SER A 95 2.04 0.50 -21.75
N GLU A 96 2.74 0.18 -20.65
CA GLU A 96 4.13 0.60 -20.40
C GLU A 96 5.08 -0.58 -20.15
N GLY A 97 4.93 -1.68 -20.88
CA GLY A 97 5.76 -2.88 -20.68
C GLY A 97 7.27 -2.62 -20.78
N VAL A 98 7.70 -1.73 -21.69
CA VAL A 98 9.12 -1.37 -21.87
C VAL A 98 9.64 -0.56 -20.68
N THR A 99 8.91 0.48 -20.26
CA THR A 99 9.26 1.29 -19.09
C THR A 99 9.32 0.44 -17.83
N SER A 100 8.33 -0.45 -17.65
CA SER A 100 8.26 -1.37 -16.52
C SER A 100 9.44 -2.34 -16.48
N PHE A 101 9.90 -2.82 -17.64
CA PHE A 101 11.09 -3.67 -17.74
C PHE A 101 12.37 -2.94 -17.33
N PHE A 102 12.57 -1.70 -17.80
CA PHE A 102 13.72 -0.89 -17.38
C PHE A 102 13.65 -0.55 -15.89
N LEU A 103 12.49 -0.15 -15.38
CA LEU A 103 12.28 0.08 -13.95
C LEU A 103 12.59 -1.18 -13.13
N PHE A 104 12.16 -2.36 -13.58
CA PHE A 104 12.52 -3.62 -12.96
C PHE A 104 14.04 -3.78 -12.90
N LEU A 105 14.73 -3.67 -14.04
CA LEU A 105 16.17 -3.90 -14.12
C LEU A 105 16.98 -2.92 -13.25
N PHE A 106 16.60 -1.64 -13.23
CA PHE A 106 17.27 -0.62 -12.43
C PHE A 106 16.94 -0.69 -10.94
N THR A 107 15.75 -1.13 -10.56
CA THR A 107 15.34 -1.22 -9.15
C THR A 107 15.62 -2.58 -8.52
N PHE A 108 15.85 -3.64 -9.32
CA PHE A 108 16.05 -5.00 -8.83
C PHE A 108 17.24 -5.11 -7.87
N MET A 109 18.42 -4.66 -8.30
CA MET A 109 19.64 -4.77 -7.48
C MET A 109 19.57 -3.89 -6.22
N PRO A 110 19.16 -2.61 -6.27
CA PRO A 110 18.95 -1.82 -5.06
C PRO A 110 17.94 -2.44 -4.09
N ARG A 111 16.79 -2.95 -4.59
CA ARG A 111 15.79 -3.63 -3.76
C ARG A 111 16.36 -4.87 -3.09
N LEU A 112 17.15 -5.67 -3.81
CA LEU A 112 17.79 -6.85 -3.24
C LEU A 112 18.71 -6.50 -2.06
N ILE A 113 19.51 -5.45 -2.19
CA ILE A 113 20.38 -4.96 -1.11
C ILE A 113 19.54 -4.49 0.09
N ILE A 114 18.42 -3.80 -0.16
CA ILE A 114 17.50 -3.31 0.88
C ILE A 114 16.81 -4.47 1.61
N TYR A 115 16.46 -5.57 0.92
CA TYR A 115 15.76 -6.71 1.52
C TYR A 115 16.69 -7.74 2.18
N LEU A 116 18.00 -7.72 1.92
CA LEU A 116 18.96 -8.63 2.53
C LEU A 116 19.01 -8.49 4.07
N PRO A 117 19.07 -7.28 4.67
CA PRO A 117 18.94 -7.10 6.13
C PRO A 117 17.67 -7.68 6.73
N LEU A 118 16.55 -7.62 6.01
CA LEU A 118 15.29 -8.21 6.46
C LEU A 118 15.38 -9.73 6.53
N ALA A 119 15.90 -10.39 5.48
CA ALA A 119 16.14 -11.83 5.49
C ALA A 119 17.13 -12.22 6.61
N PHE A 120 18.16 -11.40 6.84
CA PHE A 120 19.12 -11.60 7.93
C PHE A 120 18.44 -11.57 9.29
N LEU A 121 17.53 -10.63 9.50
CA LEU A 121 16.78 -10.50 10.74
C LEU A 121 15.89 -11.72 11.00
N PHE A 122 15.17 -12.21 9.98
CA PHE A 122 14.38 -13.45 10.11
C PHE A 122 15.25 -14.63 10.57
N ARG A 123 16.44 -14.76 9.96
CA ARG A 123 17.39 -15.81 10.31
C ARG A 123 17.99 -15.63 11.71
N TRP A 124 18.27 -14.38 12.10
CA TRP A 124 18.74 -14.06 13.44
C TRP A 124 17.68 -14.40 14.50
N VAL A 125 16.40 -14.10 14.26
CA VAL A 125 15.29 -14.48 15.15
C VAL A 125 15.22 -16.01 15.26
N LEU A 126 15.25 -16.73 14.14
CA LEU A 126 15.27 -18.21 14.13
C LEU A 126 16.43 -18.78 14.97
N GLY A 127 17.64 -18.26 14.77
CA GLY A 127 18.82 -18.69 15.54
C GLY A 127 18.69 -18.44 17.05
N ASN A 128 17.96 -17.40 17.47
CA ASN A 128 17.68 -17.16 18.89
C ASN A 128 16.66 -18.17 19.46
N PHE A 129 15.68 -18.60 18.66
CA PHE A 129 14.72 -19.64 19.05
C PHE A 129 15.37 -21.03 19.19
N ASP A 130 16.31 -21.36 18.31
CA ASP A 130 17.05 -22.62 18.39
C ASP A 130 17.86 -22.71 19.68
N ARG A 131 18.50 -21.60 20.08
CA ARG A 131 19.23 -21.50 21.35
C ARG A 131 18.30 -21.66 22.55
N PHE A 132 17.09 -21.10 22.49
CA PHE A 132 16.11 -21.22 23.56
C PHE A 132 15.61 -22.67 23.75
N THR A 133 15.34 -23.38 22.65
CA THR A 133 14.86 -24.77 22.71
C THR A 133 15.94 -25.77 23.08
N SER A 134 17.23 -25.43 22.86
CA SER A 134 18.36 -26.35 23.09
C SER A 134 19.08 -26.13 24.43
N ALA A 135 18.98 -24.95 25.06
CA ALA A 135 19.72 -24.63 26.28
C ALA A 135 18.83 -24.57 27.54
N SER A 136 19.15 -25.43 28.52
CA SER A 136 18.67 -25.37 29.89
C SER A 136 18.97 -24.00 30.53
N ARG A 137 17.92 -23.25 30.90
CA ARG A 137 17.87 -22.23 31.97
C ARG A 137 19.06 -21.25 32.02
N GLY A 138 18.92 -20.07 31.40
CA GLY A 138 19.86 -18.97 31.69
C GLY A 138 19.54 -17.57 31.15
N ARG A 139 18.83 -17.43 30.03
CA ARG A 139 18.53 -16.08 29.48
C ARG A 139 17.22 -16.05 28.67
N MET A 140 16.09 -16.11 29.38
CA MET A 140 14.75 -16.00 28.77
C MET A 140 14.52 -14.67 28.02
N GLY A 141 15.33 -13.64 28.24
CA GLY A 141 15.18 -12.34 27.58
C GLY A 141 15.56 -12.29 26.09
N SER A 142 16.44 -13.18 25.61
CA SER A 142 16.96 -13.13 24.23
C SER A 142 15.89 -13.41 23.13
N PRO A 143 15.08 -14.48 23.22
CA PRO A 143 14.07 -14.75 22.19
C PRO A 143 12.90 -13.76 22.24
N LEU A 144 12.51 -13.30 23.43
CA LEU A 144 11.46 -12.30 23.58
C LEU A 144 11.89 -10.98 22.92
N LEU A 145 13.12 -10.52 23.17
CA LEU A 145 13.65 -9.31 22.54
C LEU A 145 13.70 -9.46 21.01
N ALA A 146 14.09 -10.63 20.49
CA ALA A 146 14.11 -10.87 19.05
C ALA A 146 12.71 -10.82 18.42
N LEU A 147 11.71 -11.42 19.08
CA LEU A 147 10.31 -11.31 18.66
C LEU A 147 9.77 -9.88 18.74
N THR A 148 10.05 -9.16 19.81
CA THR A 148 9.62 -7.77 19.96
C THR A 148 10.24 -6.88 18.89
N ALA A 149 11.54 -7.06 18.60
CA ALA A 149 12.20 -6.33 17.52
C ALA A 149 11.57 -6.62 16.16
N LEU A 150 11.23 -7.89 15.87
CA LEU A 150 10.54 -8.30 14.65
C LEU A 150 9.16 -7.64 14.53
N LEU A 151 8.36 -7.63 15.61
CA LEU A 151 7.03 -7.01 15.64
C LEU A 151 7.11 -5.49 15.47
N VAL A 152 8.07 -4.83 16.13
CA VAL A 152 8.31 -3.39 15.99
C VAL A 152 8.64 -3.06 14.53
N LEU A 153 9.50 -3.83 13.89
CA LEU A 153 9.83 -3.63 12.47
C LEU A 153 8.63 -3.88 11.55
N ALA A 154 7.79 -4.87 11.85
CA ALA A 154 6.57 -5.12 11.07
C ALA A 154 5.63 -3.92 11.11
N VAL A 155 5.40 -3.37 12.31
CA VAL A 155 4.54 -2.19 12.50
C VAL A 155 5.16 -0.96 11.85
N LEU A 156 6.45 -0.70 12.05
CA LEU A 156 7.15 0.42 11.41
C LEU A 156 7.14 0.30 9.88
N GLY A 157 7.30 -0.91 9.35
CA GLY A 157 7.18 -1.22 7.93
C GLY A 157 5.80 -0.87 7.39
N GLY A 158 4.74 -1.28 8.07
CA GLY A 158 3.37 -0.97 7.66
C GLY A 158 3.04 0.54 7.71
N ARG A 159 3.72 1.32 8.56
CA ARG A 159 3.55 2.77 8.61
C ARG A 159 4.06 3.50 7.36
N PHE A 160 4.91 2.88 6.54
CA PHE A 160 5.29 3.48 5.26
C PHE A 160 4.13 3.53 4.26
N SER A 161 3.02 2.84 4.52
CA SER A 161 1.78 2.92 3.74
C SER A 161 0.89 4.10 4.12
N ILE A 162 1.27 4.92 5.11
CA ILE A 162 0.54 6.14 5.47
C ILE A 162 0.60 7.12 4.29
N LEU A 163 -0.58 7.61 3.89
CA LEU A 163 -0.68 8.67 2.88
C LEU A 163 -0.03 9.97 3.37
N ALA A 164 0.51 10.74 2.43
CA ALA A 164 1.08 12.05 2.73
C ALA A 164 0.02 13.00 3.33
N PRO A 165 0.40 13.99 4.17
CA PRO A 165 -0.54 14.94 4.75
C PRO A 165 -1.42 15.65 3.70
N GLU A 166 -0.84 16.01 2.56
CA GLU A 166 -1.50 16.67 1.44
C GLU A 166 -2.57 15.76 0.80
N ALA A 167 -2.34 14.44 0.81
CA ALA A 167 -3.31 13.46 0.36
C ALA A 167 -4.49 13.33 1.34
N HIS A 168 -4.23 13.39 2.66
CA HIS A 168 -5.29 13.38 3.67
C HIS A 168 -6.20 14.60 3.56
N GLU A 169 -5.63 15.79 3.35
CA GLU A 169 -6.38 17.03 3.14
C GLU A 169 -7.21 16.95 1.85
N ALA A 170 -6.59 16.58 0.72
CA ALA A 170 -7.29 16.44 -0.55
C ALA A 170 -8.43 15.40 -0.50
N LEU A 171 -8.26 14.28 0.22
CA LEU A 171 -9.31 13.28 0.40
C LEU A 171 -10.48 13.80 1.24
N ARG A 172 -10.20 14.58 2.30
CA ARG A 172 -11.24 15.20 3.14
C ARG A 172 -12.02 16.25 2.36
N ASP A 173 -11.32 17.12 1.67
CA ASP A 173 -11.91 18.17 0.83
C ASP A 173 -12.71 17.56 -0.32
N GLY A 174 -12.17 16.53 -0.98
CA GLY A 174 -12.86 15.80 -2.02
C GLY A 174 -14.12 15.09 -1.54
N ASN A 175 -14.08 14.45 -0.37
CA ASN A 175 -15.26 13.83 0.22
C ASN A 175 -16.34 14.87 0.57
N ALA A 176 -15.94 16.02 1.14
CA ALA A 176 -16.87 17.12 1.43
C ALA A 176 -17.50 17.69 0.15
N LEU A 177 -16.69 17.94 -0.88
CA LEU A 177 -17.13 18.46 -2.18
C LEU A 177 -18.17 17.55 -2.84
N VAL A 178 -17.96 16.23 -2.82
CA VAL A 178 -18.91 15.28 -3.43
C VAL A 178 -20.20 15.14 -2.63
N LEU A 179 -20.12 15.11 -1.30
CA LEU A 179 -21.32 15.11 -0.46
C LEU A 179 -22.13 16.40 -0.66
N GLU A 180 -21.47 17.55 -0.71
CA GLU A 180 -22.12 18.84 -1.00
C GLU A 180 -22.77 18.83 -2.39
N GLY A 181 -22.02 18.39 -3.42
CA GLY A 181 -22.52 18.27 -4.78
C GLY A 181 -23.73 17.35 -4.91
N MET A 182 -23.71 16.17 -4.28
CA MET A 182 -24.85 15.25 -4.30
C MET A 182 -26.06 15.86 -3.56
N SER A 183 -25.84 16.51 -2.42
CA SER A 183 -26.92 17.18 -1.69
C SER A 183 -27.53 18.34 -2.48
N ALA A 184 -26.72 19.06 -3.26
CA ALA A 184 -27.19 20.14 -4.10
C ALA A 184 -28.08 19.64 -5.24
N VAL A 185 -27.71 18.51 -5.85
CA VAL A 185 -28.52 17.84 -6.89
C VAL A 185 -29.86 17.36 -6.32
N GLU A 186 -29.87 16.79 -5.11
CA GLU A 186 -31.09 16.33 -4.46
C GLU A 186 -32.04 17.49 -4.10
N ASN A 187 -31.49 18.62 -3.66
CA ASN A 187 -32.28 19.80 -3.26
C ASN A 187 -32.61 20.74 -4.44
N GLY A 188 -32.03 20.52 -5.61
CA GLY A 188 -32.15 21.41 -6.77
C GLY A 188 -31.46 22.77 -6.56
N SER A 189 -30.43 22.83 -5.72
CA SER A 189 -29.60 24.02 -5.54
C SER A 189 -28.44 24.07 -6.53
N ASP A 190 -27.75 25.21 -6.58
CA ASP A 190 -26.57 25.36 -7.42
C ASP A 190 -25.44 24.41 -7.00
N LEU A 191 -24.77 23.83 -7.99
CA LEU A 191 -23.62 22.96 -7.78
C LEU A 191 -22.39 23.77 -7.34
N PRO A 192 -21.50 23.21 -6.50
CA PRO A 192 -20.20 23.79 -6.21
C PRO A 192 -19.41 24.06 -7.49
N GLU A 193 -18.71 25.19 -7.56
CA GLU A 193 -17.97 25.65 -8.76
C GLU A 193 -17.10 24.55 -9.42
N PRO A 194 -16.33 23.72 -8.67
CA PRO A 194 -15.52 22.66 -9.26
C PRO A 194 -16.33 21.57 -9.99
N LEU A 195 -17.59 21.35 -9.59
CA LEU A 195 -18.45 20.29 -10.11
C LEU A 195 -19.32 20.74 -11.29
N ILE A 196 -19.48 22.05 -11.50
CA ILE A 196 -20.27 22.61 -12.62
C ILE A 196 -19.70 22.14 -13.97
N VAL A 197 -18.37 22.06 -14.07
CA VAL A 197 -17.65 21.66 -15.29
C VAL A 197 -17.56 20.14 -15.48
N VAL A 198 -18.05 19.35 -14.52
CA VAL A 198 -17.96 17.89 -14.56
C VAL A 198 -19.17 17.33 -15.30
N ASP A 199 -18.94 16.95 -16.56
CA ASP A 199 -19.98 16.41 -17.43
C ASP A 199 -20.74 15.24 -16.78
N GLY A 200 -22.07 15.38 -16.73
CA GLY A 200 -22.96 14.33 -16.25
C GLY A 200 -22.97 14.13 -14.73
N PHE A 201 -22.36 15.02 -13.95
CA PHE A 201 -22.36 14.90 -12.48
C PHE A 201 -23.78 14.87 -11.91
N SER A 202 -24.63 15.85 -12.26
CA SER A 202 -26.01 15.94 -11.75
C SER A 202 -26.90 14.75 -12.12
N THR A 203 -26.59 14.03 -13.20
CA THR A 203 -27.37 12.88 -13.66
C THR A 203 -26.85 11.55 -13.11
N HIS A 204 -25.53 11.38 -13.03
CA HIS A 204 -24.88 10.09 -12.75
C HIS A 204 -24.23 9.99 -11.38
N ALA A 205 -23.91 11.10 -10.68
CA ALA A 205 -23.31 11.05 -9.35
C ALA A 205 -24.37 10.68 -8.29
N LYS A 206 -24.82 9.43 -8.29
CA LYS A 206 -25.85 8.90 -7.40
C LYS A 206 -25.40 7.58 -6.79
N GLY A 207 -25.72 7.39 -5.51
CA GLY A 207 -25.44 6.16 -4.78
C GLY A 207 -24.04 6.14 -4.15
N PRO A 208 -23.58 4.96 -3.70
CA PRO A 208 -22.28 4.79 -3.06
C PRO A 208 -21.13 5.11 -4.02
N TYR A 209 -20.07 5.69 -3.45
CA TYR A 209 -18.85 6.02 -4.17
C TYR A 209 -17.64 5.69 -3.33
N THR A 210 -16.49 5.60 -3.99
CA THR A 210 -15.17 5.45 -3.36
C THR A 210 -14.19 6.49 -3.90
N LEU A 211 -13.20 6.84 -3.09
CA LEU A 211 -12.13 7.79 -3.43
C LEU A 211 -10.80 7.06 -3.53
N GLU A 212 -10.10 7.26 -4.64
CA GLU A 212 -8.75 6.79 -4.87
C GLU A 212 -7.81 7.99 -4.96
N TRP A 213 -6.70 7.97 -4.23
CA TRP A 213 -5.66 8.98 -4.34
C TRP A 213 -4.55 8.52 -5.28
N SER A 214 -4.06 9.44 -6.11
CA SER A 214 -2.88 9.26 -6.95
C SER A 214 -1.99 10.50 -6.88
N SER A 215 -0.68 10.31 -6.96
CA SER A 215 0.29 11.39 -7.15
C SER A 215 0.49 11.76 -8.63
N ASP A 216 0.00 10.93 -9.55
CA ASP A 216 0.13 11.14 -10.99
C ASP A 216 -1.01 12.02 -11.51
N VAL A 217 -0.91 13.32 -11.24
CA VAL A 217 -1.94 14.27 -11.61
C VAL A 217 -1.89 14.62 -13.11
N ASP A 218 -0.76 14.37 -13.78
CA ASP A 218 -0.61 14.54 -15.22
C ASP A 218 -1.42 13.52 -16.04
N SER A 219 -1.89 12.44 -15.39
CA SER A 219 -2.87 11.52 -15.98
C SER A 219 -4.24 12.18 -16.26
N LEU A 220 -4.54 13.33 -15.66
CA LEU A 220 -5.74 14.10 -15.97
C LEU A 220 -5.49 15.20 -17.02
N PRO A 221 -6.29 15.26 -18.09
CA PRO A 221 -6.18 16.33 -19.09
C PRO A 221 -6.86 17.63 -18.61
N VAL A 222 -6.40 18.19 -17.49
CA VAL A 222 -6.91 19.43 -16.90
C VAL A 222 -5.86 20.54 -16.90
N THR A 223 -6.31 21.76 -17.17
CA THR A 223 -5.45 22.96 -17.06
C THR A 223 -5.34 23.37 -15.60
N ARG A 224 -4.10 23.45 -15.10
CA ARG A 224 -3.80 23.73 -13.69
C ARG A 224 -2.58 24.63 -13.57
N PRO A 225 -2.47 25.44 -12.50
CA PRO A 225 -1.25 26.19 -12.23
C PRO A 225 -0.07 25.22 -12.03
N LEU A 226 1.15 25.66 -12.35
CA LEU A 226 2.33 24.86 -12.04
C LEU A 226 2.54 24.83 -10.52
N PRO A 227 2.76 23.64 -9.92
CA PRO A 227 3.04 23.55 -8.49
C PRO A 227 4.36 24.25 -8.17
N GLN A 228 4.48 24.74 -6.93
CA GLN A 228 5.77 25.21 -6.42
C GLN A 228 6.74 24.03 -6.28
N PHE A 229 8.03 24.29 -6.45
CA PHE A 229 9.07 23.27 -6.29
C PHE A 229 8.98 22.59 -4.92
N GLY A 230 8.92 21.26 -4.92
CA GLY A 230 8.88 20.45 -3.69
C GLY A 230 7.49 20.21 -3.11
N VAL A 231 6.42 20.66 -3.77
CA VAL A 231 5.04 20.41 -3.34
C VAL A 231 4.46 19.26 -4.14
N THR A 232 3.94 18.24 -3.44
CA THR A 232 3.23 17.13 -4.06
C THR A 232 1.80 17.53 -4.39
N GLU A 233 1.42 17.32 -5.65
CA GLU A 233 0.05 17.49 -6.10
C GLU A 233 -0.75 16.22 -5.82
N SER A 234 -2.06 16.38 -5.59
CA SER A 234 -2.95 15.27 -5.26
C SER A 234 -4.03 15.15 -6.33
N LEU A 235 -4.14 13.97 -6.92
CA LEU A 235 -5.26 13.58 -7.78
C LEU A 235 -6.21 12.71 -6.96
N ILE A 236 -7.46 13.11 -6.86
CA ILE A 236 -8.54 12.29 -6.28
C ILE A 236 -9.44 11.80 -7.41
N ILE A 237 -9.56 10.48 -7.54
CA ILE A 237 -10.47 9.83 -8.47
C ILE A 237 -11.69 9.35 -7.68
N PHE A 238 -12.87 9.78 -8.12
CA PHE A 238 -14.15 9.36 -7.57
C PHE A 238 -14.71 8.24 -8.44
N ARG A 239 -15.06 7.12 -7.81
CA ARG A 239 -15.63 5.95 -8.47
C ARG A 239 -16.98 5.61 -7.87
N PHE A 240 -18.04 5.76 -8.67
CA PHE A 240 -19.39 5.38 -8.27
C PHE A 240 -19.68 3.93 -8.69
N GLU A 241 -20.61 3.29 -7.99
CA GLU A 241 -21.03 1.91 -8.31
C GLU A 241 -21.64 1.77 -9.71
N ASN A 242 -22.21 2.85 -10.27
CA ASN A 242 -22.78 2.88 -11.62
C ASN A 242 -21.74 3.13 -12.72
N GLU A 243 -20.48 2.81 -12.47
CA GLU A 243 -19.33 2.99 -13.37
C GLU A 243 -18.99 4.46 -13.70
N TYR A 244 -19.73 5.43 -13.15
CA TYR A 244 -19.41 6.84 -13.32
C TYR A 244 -18.15 7.21 -12.55
N GLN A 245 -17.22 7.88 -13.25
CA GLN A 245 -15.93 8.30 -12.69
C GLN A 245 -15.58 9.71 -13.10
N PHE A 246 -15.08 10.48 -12.15
CA PHE A 246 -14.45 11.78 -12.41
C PHE A 246 -13.22 11.94 -11.53
N GLY A 247 -12.29 12.79 -11.97
CA GLY A 247 -11.08 13.09 -11.23
C GLY A 247 -11.03 14.58 -10.89
N CYS A 248 -10.46 14.91 -9.73
CA CYS A 248 -10.17 16.27 -9.31
C CYS A 248 -8.69 16.41 -8.98
N ALA A 249 -8.04 17.39 -9.61
CA ALA A 249 -6.67 17.78 -9.33
C ALA A 249 -6.63 18.87 -8.25
N TYR A 250 -5.90 18.60 -7.17
CA TYR A 250 -5.60 19.53 -6.08
C TYR A 250 -4.16 20.00 -6.23
N THR A 251 -3.99 21.26 -6.64
CA THR A 251 -2.67 21.89 -6.83
C THR A 251 -2.52 23.06 -5.86
N PRO A 252 -1.65 22.95 -4.84
CA PRO A 252 -1.35 24.07 -3.95
C PRO A 252 -0.72 25.25 -4.72
N PRO A 253 -0.97 26.51 -4.31
CA PRO A 253 -1.72 26.95 -3.13
C PRO A 253 -3.23 27.10 -3.37
N SER A 254 -3.76 26.68 -4.52
CA SER A 254 -5.19 26.79 -4.81
C SER A 254 -5.97 25.77 -3.99
N HIS A 255 -6.89 26.25 -3.16
CA HIS A 255 -7.86 25.39 -2.46
C HIS A 255 -9.01 24.93 -3.36
N ILE A 256 -9.15 25.51 -4.57
CA ILE A 256 -10.21 25.15 -5.51
C ILE A 256 -9.67 24.08 -6.46
N PRO A 257 -10.17 22.83 -6.39
CA PRO A 257 -9.73 21.77 -7.29
C PRO A 257 -10.25 21.96 -8.71
N LYS A 258 -9.54 21.40 -9.68
CA LYS A 258 -10.00 21.33 -11.08
C LYS A 258 -10.46 19.91 -11.39
N CYS A 259 -11.75 19.77 -11.68
CA CYS A 259 -12.37 18.46 -11.88
C CYS A 259 -12.75 18.22 -13.35
N ILE A 260 -12.73 16.95 -13.75
CA ILE A 260 -13.13 16.50 -15.09
C ILE A 260 -13.71 15.09 -15.05
N ASN A 261 -14.66 14.80 -15.93
CA ASN A 261 -15.18 13.45 -16.13
C ASN A 261 -14.12 12.57 -16.83
N ILE A 262 -13.81 11.41 -16.25
CA ILE A 262 -12.81 10.47 -16.79
C ILE A 262 -13.42 9.14 -17.23
N THR A 263 -14.75 9.00 -17.15
CA THR A 263 -15.48 7.77 -17.51
C THR A 263 -15.18 7.29 -18.94
N ARG A 264 -14.79 8.20 -19.85
CA ARG A 264 -14.50 7.89 -21.27
C ARG A 264 -13.01 7.91 -21.65
N VAL A 265 -12.12 8.15 -20.69
CA VAL A 265 -10.70 8.46 -20.97
C VAL A 265 -9.77 7.26 -20.74
N ARG A 266 -10.27 6.15 -20.16
CA ARG A 266 -9.52 4.89 -19.99
C ARG A 266 -9.90 3.82 -21.01
#